data_AF-A0A920PM23-F1
#
_entry.id   AF-A0A920PM23-F1
#
_cell.length_a   1.000
_cell.length_b   1.000
_cell.length_c   1.000
_cell.angle_alpha   90.00
_cell.angle_beta   90.00
_cell.angle_gamma   90.00
#
_symmetry.space_group_name_H-M   'P 1'
#
loop_
_entity.id
_entity.type
_entity.pdbx_description
1 polymer ?
#
loop_
_entity_poly.entity_id
_entity_poly.type
_entity_poly.pdbx_seq_one_letter_code
_entity_poly.pdbx_strand_id
1 'polypeptide(L)'
;MAGGKEIRTKIKSIQNTQKITKAMEMVAASKMRRAQERMHQARPYAQKMRNVIAHVSQANLEYKHSFTLERPVKRVGFIIVSSDRGLCGGLNINLFRDVVNALSEWQSQSAEIDLTTIGSKGFQFFNRVGANIVSEATRLGDTPHLDDLIGRSR
;
A
#
# COMPACT_ATOMS: atom_id res chain seq x y z
N MET A 1 14.87 44.26 24.50
CA MET A 1 15.18 43.66 23.18
C MET A 1 14.85 42.16 23.16
N ALA A 2 13.56 41.79 23.16
CA ALA A 2 13.14 40.38 23.14
C ALA A 2 12.99 39.82 21.70
N GLY A 3 12.46 40.61 20.77
CA GLY A 3 12.13 40.13 19.41
C GLY A 3 13.34 39.75 18.53
N GLY A 4 14.48 40.45 18.63
CA GLY A 4 15.63 40.19 17.76
C GLY A 4 16.31 38.84 18.00
N LYS A 5 16.35 38.38 19.25
CA LYS A 5 16.93 37.07 19.62
C LYS A 5 15.99 35.93 19.20
N GLU A 6 14.68 36.10 19.39
CA GLU A 6 13.67 35.12 18.97
C GLU A 6 13.63 34.94 17.45
N ILE A 7 13.72 36.03 16.68
CA ILE A 7 13.77 35.98 15.21
C ILE A 7 15.00 35.19 14.75
N ARG A 8 16.19 35.44 15.32
CA ARG A 8 17.41 34.69 15.00
C ARG A 8 17.28 33.20 15.32
N THR A 9 16.64 32.85 16.45
CA THR A 9 16.36 31.46 16.81
C THR A 9 15.42 30.79 15.80
N LYS A 10 14.36 31.49 15.37
CA LYS A 10 13.39 30.98 14.38
C LYS A 10 14.03 30.76 13.01
N ILE A 11 14.90 31.69 12.57
CA ILE A 11 15.69 31.54 11.34
C ILE A 11 16.55 30.27 11.42
N LYS A 12 17.30 30.08 12.52
CA LYS A 12 18.14 28.89 12.71
C LYS A 12 17.31 27.60 12.69
N SER A 13 16.12 27.62 13.32
CA SER A 13 15.21 26.47 13.31
C SER A 13 14.74 26.12 11.90
N ILE A 14 14.31 27.10 11.10
CA ILE A 14 13.84 26.88 9.73
C ILE A 14 14.99 26.38 8.83
N GLN A 15 16.18 26.96 8.97
CA GLN A 15 17.37 26.51 8.24
C GLN A 15 17.73 25.05 8.57
N ASN A 16 17.59 24.65 9.83
CA ASN A 16 17.79 23.25 10.23
C ASN A 16 16.73 22.33 9.61
N THR A 17 15.45 22.70 9.69
CA THR A 17 14.36 21.94 9.04
C THR A 17 14.60 21.81 7.54
N GLN A 18 15.02 22.88 6.86
CA GLN A 18 15.34 22.86 5.43
C GLN A 18 16.47 21.87 5.09
N LYS A 19 17.54 21.83 5.90
CA LYS A 19 18.63 20.87 5.72
C LYS A 19 18.16 19.43 5.90
N ILE A 20 17.34 19.18 6.93
CA ILE A 20 16.78 17.85 7.21
C ILE A 20 15.88 17.40 6.06
N THR A 21 14.94 18.23 5.61
CA THR A 21 14.04 17.87 4.50
C THR A 21 14.80 17.68 3.19
N LYS A 22 15.85 18.47 2.93
CA LYS A 22 16.72 18.27 1.76
C LYS A 22 17.46 16.93 1.81
N ALA A 23 17.98 16.55 2.98
CA ALA A 23 18.61 15.25 3.16
C ALA A 23 17.59 14.11 2.97
N MET A 24 16.39 14.24 3.54
CA MET A 24 15.30 13.27 3.38
C MET A 24 14.86 13.11 1.92
N GLU A 25 14.79 14.20 1.16
CA GLU A 25 14.49 14.20 -0.28
C GLU A 25 15.53 13.36 -1.06
N MET A 26 16.82 13.60 -0.82
CA MET A 26 17.90 12.84 -1.47
C MET A 26 17.88 11.35 -1.11
N VAL A 27 17.61 11.04 0.17
CA VAL A 27 17.46 9.65 0.62
C VAL A 27 16.24 8.99 -0.03
N ALA A 28 15.11 9.70 -0.12
CA ALA A 28 13.90 9.19 -0.76
C ALA A 28 14.12 8.93 -2.26
N ALA A 29 14.81 9.84 -2.97
CA ALA A 29 15.16 9.67 -4.37
C ALA A 29 16.05 8.41 -4.60
N SER A 30 17.04 8.18 -3.73
CA SER A 30 17.87 6.98 -3.79
C SER A 30 17.05 5.69 -3.55
N LYS A 31 16.17 5.70 -2.55
CA LYS A 31 15.28 4.58 -2.24
C LYS A 31 14.29 4.29 -3.37
N MET A 32 13.74 5.33 -4.00
CA MET A 32 12.83 5.21 -5.15
C MET A 32 13.53 4.52 -6.33
N ARG A 33 14.76 4.93 -6.65
CA ARG A 33 15.54 4.27 -7.71
C ARG A 33 15.73 2.77 -7.42
N ARG A 34 16.16 2.42 -6.22
CA ARG A 34 16.31 1.02 -5.80
C ARG A 34 15.00 0.23 -5.81
N ALA A 35 13.87 0.88 -5.51
CA ALA A 35 12.55 0.25 -5.59
C ALA A 35 12.14 -0.02 -7.04
N GLN A 36 12.40 0.92 -7.95
CA GLN A 36 12.16 0.74 -9.39
C GLN A 36 13.02 -0.37 -9.97
N GLU A 37 14.32 -0.42 -9.65
CA GLU A 37 15.22 -1.49 -10.09
C GLU A 37 14.72 -2.88 -9.68
N ARG A 38 14.29 -3.04 -8.41
CA ARG A 38 13.71 -4.30 -7.92
C ARG A 38 12.40 -4.65 -8.61
N MET A 39 11.53 -3.66 -8.85
CA MET A 39 10.31 -3.87 -9.62
C MET A 39 10.61 -4.35 -11.04
N HIS A 40 11.64 -3.79 -11.69
CA HIS A 40 12.09 -4.25 -13.01
C HIS A 40 12.61 -5.68 -12.99
N GLN A 41 13.34 -6.08 -11.94
CA GLN A 41 13.83 -7.45 -11.77
C GLN A 41 12.71 -8.46 -11.47
N ALA A 42 11.64 -8.04 -10.78
CA ALA A 42 10.50 -8.91 -10.47
C ALA A 42 9.53 -9.11 -11.66
N ARG A 43 9.50 -8.16 -12.62
CA ARG A 43 8.59 -8.18 -13.77
C ARG A 43 8.69 -9.45 -14.63
N PRO A 44 9.88 -9.94 -15.03
CA PRO A 44 10.01 -11.15 -15.86
C PRO A 44 9.34 -12.38 -15.24
N TYR A 45 9.47 -12.57 -13.92
CA TYR A 45 8.84 -13.66 -13.20
C TYR A 45 7.31 -13.59 -13.30
N ALA A 46 6.74 -12.43 -12.97
CA ALA A 46 5.28 -12.21 -13.03
C ALA A 46 4.74 -12.38 -14.46
N GLN A 47 5.46 -11.87 -15.46
CA GLN A 47 5.06 -12.00 -16.86
C GLN A 47 5.10 -13.45 -17.32
N LYS A 48 6.17 -14.20 -16.99
CA LYS A 48 6.28 -15.59 -17.38
C LYS A 48 5.22 -16.45 -16.71
N MET A 49 4.96 -16.22 -15.43
CA MET A 49 3.86 -16.88 -14.70
C MET A 49 2.51 -16.60 -15.37
N ARG A 50 2.21 -15.34 -15.69
CA ARG A 50 0.97 -14.97 -16.40
C ARG A 50 0.85 -15.66 -17.75
N ASN A 51 1.94 -15.75 -18.52
CA ASN A 51 1.93 -16.42 -19.81
C ASN A 51 1.65 -17.92 -19.68
N VAL A 52 2.23 -18.59 -18.67
CA VAL A 52 1.98 -20.01 -18.40
C VAL A 52 0.53 -20.23 -17.97
N ILE A 53 0.01 -19.43 -17.03
CA ILE A 53 -1.39 -19.51 -16.58
C ILE A 53 -2.35 -19.27 -17.75
N ALA A 54 -2.08 -18.28 -18.59
CA ALA A 54 -2.91 -17.98 -19.76
C ALA A 54 -2.94 -19.16 -20.75
N HIS A 55 -1.78 -19.76 -21.02
CA HIS A 55 -1.69 -20.92 -21.90
C HIS A 55 -2.46 -22.13 -21.35
N VAL A 56 -2.30 -22.41 -20.05
CA VAL A 56 -3.04 -23.48 -19.37
C VAL A 56 -4.55 -23.21 -19.37
N SER A 57 -4.98 -21.95 -19.19
CA SER A 57 -6.41 -21.59 -19.19
C SER A 57 -7.10 -21.74 -20.55
N GLN A 58 -6.33 -21.74 -21.65
CA GLN A 58 -6.83 -21.97 -23.00
C GLN A 58 -6.96 -23.46 -23.33
N ALA A 59 -6.26 -24.33 -22.61
CA ALA A 59 -6.47 -25.76 -22.73
C ALA A 59 -7.87 -26.09 -22.18
N ASN A 60 -8.61 -26.96 -22.87
CA ASN A 60 -9.90 -27.47 -22.40
C ASN A 60 -9.67 -28.34 -21.16
N LEU A 61 -9.60 -27.69 -19.99
CA LEU A 61 -9.54 -28.34 -18.70
C LEU A 61 -10.94 -28.85 -18.36
N GLU A 62 -11.10 -30.15 -18.14
CA GLU A 62 -12.32 -30.73 -17.58
C GLU A 62 -12.64 -30.14 -16.19
N TYR A 63 -11.60 -29.68 -15.48
CA TYR A 63 -11.69 -29.05 -14.17
C TYR A 63 -11.54 -27.53 -14.24
N LYS A 64 -12.56 -26.80 -13.76
CA LYS A 64 -12.50 -25.33 -13.62
C LYS A 64 -12.07 -24.94 -12.21
N HIS A 65 -11.00 -24.16 -12.09
CA HIS A 65 -10.49 -23.67 -10.82
C HIS A 65 -11.45 -22.65 -10.18
N SER A 66 -11.57 -22.62 -8.85
CA SER A 66 -12.49 -21.72 -8.15
C SER A 66 -12.25 -20.22 -8.44
N PHE A 67 -11.01 -19.83 -8.78
CA PHE A 67 -10.66 -18.46 -9.15
C PHE A 67 -10.99 -18.08 -10.61
N THR A 68 -11.44 -19.02 -11.45
CA THR A 68 -11.83 -18.75 -12.84
C THR A 68 -13.34 -18.84 -13.07
N LEU A 69 -14.11 -19.23 -12.04
CA LEU A 69 -15.56 -19.32 -12.09
C LEU A 69 -16.22 -18.01 -11.67
N GLU A 70 -17.04 -17.44 -12.55
CA GLU A 70 -17.91 -16.33 -12.20
C GLU A 70 -19.03 -16.81 -11.27
N ARG A 71 -19.30 -16.04 -10.22
CA ARG A 71 -20.32 -16.33 -9.21
C ARG A 71 -20.94 -15.04 -8.69
N PRO A 72 -22.18 -15.06 -8.18
CA PRO A 72 -22.76 -13.89 -7.53
C PRO A 72 -21.90 -13.43 -6.35
N VAL A 73 -21.61 -12.13 -6.32
CA VAL A 73 -20.73 -11.52 -5.33
C VAL A 73 -21.50 -11.28 -4.04
N LYS A 74 -21.23 -12.09 -3.02
CA LYS A 74 -21.77 -11.93 -1.66
C LYS A 74 -20.79 -11.24 -0.71
N ARG A 75 -19.49 -11.39 -0.98
CA ARG A 75 -18.39 -10.86 -0.16
C ARG A 75 -17.28 -10.35 -1.07
N VAL A 76 -16.65 -9.25 -0.68
CA VAL A 76 -15.53 -8.64 -1.41
C VAL A 76 -14.35 -8.45 -0.47
N GLY A 77 -13.17 -8.90 -0.90
CA GLY A 77 -11.91 -8.67 -0.20
C GLY A 77 -11.15 -7.52 -0.85
N PHE A 78 -10.68 -6.56 -0.04
CA PHE A 78 -9.80 -5.48 -0.50
C PHE A 78 -8.40 -5.65 0.08
N ILE A 79 -7.39 -5.67 -0.79
CA ILE A 79 -5.98 -5.61 -0.39
C ILE A 79 -5.51 -4.17 -0.54
N ILE A 80 -5.31 -3.48 0.57
CA ILE A 80 -4.97 -2.06 0.60
C ILE A 80 -3.48 -1.92 0.89
N VAL A 81 -2.72 -1.41 -0.09
CA VAL A 81 -1.27 -1.21 0.03
C VAL A 81 -0.96 0.26 0.32
N SER A 82 -0.49 0.54 1.52
CA SER A 82 -0.15 1.86 2.05
C SER A 82 1.30 1.91 2.52
N SER A 83 1.80 3.11 2.86
CA SER A 83 3.13 3.23 3.45
C SER A 83 3.16 2.95 4.95
N ASP A 84 4.29 2.46 5.46
CA ASP A 84 4.54 2.40 6.90
C ASP A 84 4.89 3.79 7.49
N ARG A 85 5.59 4.60 6.70
CA ARG A 85 6.11 5.92 7.11
C ARG A 85 5.26 7.06 6.56
N GLY A 86 5.21 8.18 7.29
CA GLY A 86 4.56 9.42 6.85
C GLY A 86 5.47 10.27 5.94
N LEU A 87 5.16 11.57 5.84
CA LEU A 87 5.89 12.55 5.03
C LEU A 87 5.94 12.19 3.52
N CYS A 88 4.87 11.56 3.02
CA CYS A 88 4.69 11.14 1.64
C CYS A 88 3.68 12.01 0.86
N GLY A 89 3.46 13.26 1.32
CA GLY A 89 2.45 14.15 0.76
C GLY A 89 1.05 13.55 0.86
N GLY A 90 0.30 13.64 -0.24
CA GLY A 90 -1.08 13.14 -0.34
C GLY A 90 -1.24 11.66 -0.67
N LEU A 91 -0.16 10.89 -0.80
CA LEU A 91 -0.19 9.52 -1.34
C LEU A 91 -1.23 8.63 -0.63
N ASN A 92 -1.14 8.51 0.70
CA ASN A 92 -2.05 7.66 1.47
C ASN A 92 -3.47 8.24 1.53
N ILE A 93 -3.61 9.56 1.65
CA ILE A 93 -4.93 10.20 1.80
C ILE A 93 -5.74 10.04 0.51
N ASN A 94 -5.10 10.19 -0.65
CA ASN A 94 -5.75 10.01 -1.94
C ASN A 94 -6.20 8.55 -2.10
N LEU A 95 -5.31 7.59 -1.83
CA LEU A 95 -5.64 6.16 -1.83
C LEU A 95 -6.83 5.85 -0.90
N PHE A 96 -6.81 6.35 0.33
CA PHE A 96 -7.86 6.05 1.31
C PHE A 96 -9.21 6.64 0.90
N ARG A 97 -9.23 7.80 0.26
CA ARG A 97 -10.47 8.38 -0.29
C ARG A 97 -11.07 7.48 -1.36
N ASP A 98 -10.25 7.02 -2.31
CA ASP A 98 -10.70 6.15 -3.39
C ASP A 98 -11.20 4.81 -2.86
N VAL A 99 -10.48 4.23 -1.88
CA VAL A 99 -10.91 3.01 -1.20
C VAL A 99 -12.22 3.21 -0.48
N VAL A 100 -12.39 4.27 0.33
CA VAL A 100 -13.65 4.52 1.06
C VAL A 100 -14.84 4.65 0.12
N ASN A 101 -14.66 5.33 -1.02
CA ASN A 101 -15.71 5.42 -2.03
C ASN A 101 -16.08 4.02 -2.58
N ALA A 102 -15.08 3.22 -2.94
CA ALA A 102 -15.30 1.85 -3.40
C ALA A 102 -15.98 0.97 -2.33
N LEU A 103 -15.60 1.09 -1.06
CA LEU A 103 -16.26 0.35 0.03
C LEU A 103 -17.73 0.75 0.15
N SER A 104 -18.05 2.04 0.04
CA SER A 104 -19.43 2.53 0.09
C SER A 104 -20.28 1.97 -1.07
N GLU A 105 -19.72 1.89 -2.27
CA GLU A 105 -20.40 1.30 -3.43
C GLU A 105 -20.77 -0.17 -3.19
N TRP A 106 -19.82 -0.99 -2.71
CA TRP A 106 -20.09 -2.40 -2.42
C TRP A 106 -21.02 -2.60 -1.22
N GLN A 107 -20.92 -1.73 -0.22
CA GLN A 107 -21.83 -1.76 0.93
C GLN A 107 -23.27 -1.45 0.50
N SER A 108 -23.47 -0.53 -0.46
CA SER A 108 -24.80 -0.25 -1.04
C SER A 108 -25.42 -1.45 -1.75
N GLN A 109 -24.57 -2.35 -2.25
CA GLN A 109 -24.98 -3.61 -2.89
C GLN A 109 -25.18 -4.75 -1.88
N SER A 110 -25.12 -4.45 -0.57
CA SER A 110 -25.26 -5.41 0.52
C SER A 110 -24.22 -6.54 0.51
N ALA A 111 -23.04 -6.30 -0.07
CA ALA A 111 -21.93 -7.24 0.00
C ALA A 111 -21.16 -7.08 1.33
N GLU A 112 -20.74 -8.20 1.94
CA GLU A 112 -19.84 -8.14 3.10
C GLU A 112 -18.43 -7.76 2.64
N ILE A 113 -17.73 -6.97 3.45
CA ILE A 113 -16.43 -6.39 3.07
C ILE A 113 -15.37 -6.84 4.07
N ASP A 114 -14.29 -7.43 3.54
CA ASP A 114 -13.11 -7.81 4.31
C ASP A 114 -11.90 -7.03 3.81
N LEU A 115 -11.11 -6.49 4.74
CA LEU A 115 -9.90 -5.73 4.43
C LEU A 115 -8.64 -6.49 4.83
N THR A 116 -7.67 -6.50 3.94
CA THR A 116 -6.28 -6.83 4.23
C THR A 116 -5.44 -5.58 4.06
N THR A 117 -4.85 -5.08 5.14
CA THR A 117 -4.04 -3.85 5.10
C THR A 117 -2.55 -4.16 5.08
N ILE A 118 -1.88 -3.68 4.04
CA ILE A 118 -0.42 -3.69 3.93
C ILE A 118 0.07 -2.27 4.22
N GLY A 119 0.93 -2.13 5.21
CA GLY A 119 1.46 -0.86 5.70
C GLY A 119 0.75 -0.30 6.93
N SER A 120 1.54 0.29 7.81
CA SER A 120 1.11 0.80 9.12
C SER A 120 0.09 1.93 9.02
N LYS A 121 0.15 2.78 7.97
CA LYS A 121 -0.78 3.90 7.81
C LYS A 121 -2.18 3.45 7.41
N GLY A 122 -2.29 2.45 6.55
CA GLY A 122 -3.55 1.82 6.18
C GLY A 122 -4.20 1.17 7.39
N PHE A 123 -3.46 0.33 8.11
CA PHE A 123 -3.97 -0.29 9.34
C PHE A 123 -4.49 0.77 10.34
N GLN A 124 -3.69 1.79 10.66
CA GLN A 124 -4.10 2.86 11.58
C GLN A 124 -5.37 3.61 11.13
N PHE A 125 -5.53 3.84 9.83
CA PHE A 125 -6.68 4.54 9.29
C PHE A 125 -7.93 3.67 9.31
N PHE A 126 -7.89 2.48 8.71
CA PHE A 126 -9.07 1.61 8.59
C PHE A 126 -9.50 1.00 9.93
N ASN A 127 -8.55 0.77 10.85
CA ASN A 127 -8.88 0.36 12.21
C ASN A 127 -9.64 1.45 12.97
N ARG A 128 -9.33 2.74 12.72
CA ARG A 128 -10.07 3.87 13.32
C ARG A 128 -11.46 4.04 12.71
N VAL A 129 -11.60 3.78 11.41
CA VAL A 129 -12.89 3.83 10.70
C VAL A 129 -13.80 2.66 11.10
N GLY A 130 -13.28 1.64 11.79
CA GLY A 130 -14.05 0.49 12.24
C GLY A 130 -14.32 -0.54 11.14
N ALA A 131 -13.49 -0.57 10.10
CA ALA A 131 -13.62 -1.53 9.02
C ALA A 131 -13.15 -2.93 9.45
N ASN A 132 -13.70 -3.99 8.84
CA ASN A 132 -13.35 -5.37 9.18
C ASN A 132 -11.98 -5.76 8.59
N ILE A 133 -10.93 -5.68 9.39
CA ILE A 133 -9.57 -6.06 8.99
C ILE A 133 -9.30 -7.52 9.35
N VAL A 134 -9.20 -8.39 8.34
CA VAL A 134 -8.96 -9.83 8.47
C VAL A 134 -7.47 -10.19 8.49
N SER A 135 -6.63 -9.30 7.99
CA SER A 135 -5.18 -9.53 7.85
C SER A 135 -4.43 -8.20 7.82
N GLU A 136 -3.24 -8.17 8.41
CA GLU A 136 -2.34 -7.03 8.30
C GLU A 136 -0.87 -7.43 8.07
N ALA A 137 -0.17 -6.62 7.30
CA ALA A 137 1.28 -6.69 7.14
C ALA A 137 1.89 -5.30 7.33
N THR A 138 2.50 -5.05 8.48
CA THR A 138 3.10 -3.75 8.84
C THR A 138 4.61 -3.86 9.01
N ARG A 139 5.30 -2.71 8.91
CA ARG A 139 6.75 -2.56 9.11
C ARG A 139 7.58 -3.39 8.12
N LEU A 140 7.18 -3.38 6.86
CA LEU A 140 7.89 -4.07 5.77
C LEU A 140 9.17 -3.31 5.34
N GLY A 141 9.28 -2.04 5.74
CA GLY A 141 10.47 -1.24 5.47
C GLY A 141 10.63 -0.88 3.99
N ASP A 142 11.87 -0.67 3.56
CA ASP A 142 12.17 -0.27 2.17
C ASP A 142 12.40 -1.47 1.25
N THR A 143 12.65 -2.65 1.82
CA THR A 143 12.96 -3.90 1.11
C THR A 143 12.01 -5.02 1.50
N PRO A 144 10.75 -4.99 1.01
CA PRO A 144 9.81 -6.07 1.29
C PRO A 144 10.25 -7.36 0.62
N HIS A 145 10.14 -8.47 1.35
CA HIS A 145 10.32 -9.83 0.82
C HIS A 145 8.98 -10.53 0.68
N LEU A 146 8.92 -11.54 -0.20
CA LEU A 146 7.69 -12.28 -0.45
C LEU A 146 7.21 -13.03 0.80
N ASP A 147 8.15 -13.56 1.58
CA ASP A 147 7.86 -14.30 2.81
C ASP A 147 7.16 -13.44 3.86
N ASP A 148 7.36 -12.11 3.83
CA ASP A 148 6.66 -11.19 4.73
C ASP A 148 5.18 -11.02 4.39
N LEU A 149 4.78 -11.36 3.16
CA LEU A 149 3.42 -11.21 2.64
C LEU A 149 2.62 -12.53 2.66
N ILE A 150 3.29 -13.67 2.72
CA ILE A 150 2.64 -14.98 2.74
C ILE A 150 2.25 -15.34 4.18
N GLY A 151 1.03 -15.85 4.38
CA GLY A 151 0.62 -16.48 5.64
C GLY A 151 0.21 -15.53 6.77
N ARG A 152 0.14 -14.21 6.54
CA ARG A 152 -0.39 -13.27 7.53
C ARG A 152 -1.91 -13.24 7.51
N SER A 153 -2.59 -14.32 7.86
CA SER A 153 -3.97 -14.23 8.34
C SER A 153 -3.94 -14.04 9.85
N ARG A 154 -4.88 -13.26 10.39
CA ARG A 154 -5.05 -13.14 11.84
C ARG A 154 -5.37 -14.49 12.47
#